data_AF-A0A522B126-F1
#
_entry.id   AF-A0A522B126-F1
#
_cell.length_a   1.000
_cell.length_b   1.000
_cell.length_c   1.000
_cell.angle_alpha   90.00
_cell.angle_beta   90.00
_cell.angle_gamma   90.00
#
_symmetry.space_group_name_H-M   'P 1'
#
loop_
_entity.id
_entity.type
_entity.pdbx_description
1 polymer ?
#
loop_
_entity_poly.entity_id
_entity_poly.type
_entity_poly.pdbx_seq_one_letter_code
_entity_poly.pdbx_strand_id
1 'polypeptide(L)'
;MVSRAAPVAAPSDEAVEFVRFCYERRKVGWPELYDEMCGVAGRGLFKGWTAEDLAANGIGLTLFEMPALAALVSAVVNEDRSRNKVRIAAEASA
;
A
#
# COMPACT_ATOMS: atom_id res chain seq x y z
N MET A 1 -26.63 4.69 17.19
CA MET A 1 -26.45 3.72 16.09
C MET A 1 -24.97 3.48 15.93
N VAL A 2 -24.45 2.34 16.39
CA VAL A 2 -23.09 1.92 16.02
C VAL A 2 -23.19 1.38 14.60
N SER A 3 -22.71 2.16 13.64
CA SER A 3 -22.46 1.65 12.30
C SER A 3 -21.41 0.56 12.45
N ARG A 4 -21.82 -0.69 12.23
CA ARG A 4 -20.90 -1.81 12.10
C ARG A 4 -20.02 -1.48 10.90
N ALA A 5 -18.79 -1.04 11.14
CA ALA A 5 -17.78 -0.98 10.10
C ALA A 5 -17.81 -2.34 9.41
N ALA A 6 -18.05 -2.34 8.10
CA ALA A 6 -17.93 -3.56 7.31
C ALA A 6 -16.57 -4.18 7.62
N PRO A 7 -16.44 -5.52 7.66
CA PRO A 7 -15.13 -6.12 7.75
C PRO A 7 -14.32 -5.50 6.61
N VAL A 8 -13.26 -4.76 6.97
CA VAL A 8 -12.32 -4.20 6.01
C VAL A 8 -11.90 -5.41 5.19
N ALA A 9 -12.39 -5.51 3.96
CA ALA A 9 -12.13 -6.67 3.12
C ALA A 9 -10.62 -6.82 3.11
N ALA A 10 -10.12 -8.02 3.42
CA ALA A 10 -8.68 -8.25 3.43
C ALA A 10 -8.13 -7.69 2.11
N PRO A 11 -7.10 -6.83 2.17
CA PRO A 11 -6.63 -6.14 0.98
C PRO A 11 -6.24 -7.20 -0.05
N SER A 12 -6.72 -7.02 -1.29
CA SER A 12 -6.43 -7.97 -2.35
C SER A 12 -4.92 -8.04 -2.61
N ASP A 13 -4.48 -9.10 -3.29
CA ASP A 13 -3.09 -9.21 -3.72
C ASP A 13 -2.69 -7.99 -4.58
N GLU A 14 -3.61 -7.45 -5.39
CA GLU A 14 -3.36 -6.24 -6.16
C GLU A 14 -3.23 -4.98 -5.30
N ALA A 15 -3.96 -4.86 -4.19
CA ALA A 15 -3.79 -3.78 -3.23
C ALA A 15 -2.38 -3.80 -2.61
N VAL A 16 -1.90 -4.98 -2.23
CA VAL A 16 -0.54 -5.15 -1.73
C VAL A 16 0.48 -4.78 -2.81
N GLU A 17 0.26 -5.21 -4.05
CA GLU A 17 1.13 -4.88 -5.20
C GLU A 17 1.18 -3.37 -5.45
N PHE A 18 0.04 -2.67 -5.37
CA PHE A 18 -0.03 -1.22 -5.50
C PHE A 18 0.81 -0.50 -4.43
N VAL A 19 0.70 -0.92 -3.17
CA VAL A 19 1.49 -0.33 -2.07
C VAL A 19 2.98 -0.56 -2.28
N ARG A 20 3.38 -1.77 -2.68
CA ARG A 20 4.78 -2.07 -3.02
C ARG A 20 5.28 -1.22 -4.18
N PHE A 21 4.46 -1.06 -5.22
CA PHE A 21 4.79 -0.21 -6.38
C PHE A 21 5.05 1.25 -5.95
N CYS A 22 4.19 1.81 -5.10
CA CYS A 22 4.37 3.18 -4.59
C CYS A 22 5.64 3.29 -3.73
N TYR A 23 5.89 2.31 -2.87
CA TYR A 23 7.07 2.30 -2.01
C TYR A 23 8.38 2.10 -2.78
N GLU A 24 8.40 1.29 -3.83
CA GLU A 24 9.60 1.12 -4.67
C GLU A 24 9.93 2.39 -5.47
N ARG A 25 8.91 3.15 -5.89
CA ARG A 25 9.10 4.47 -6.53
C ARG A 25 9.66 5.50 -5.56
N ARG A 26 9.16 5.52 -4.33
CA ARG A 26 9.64 6.37 -3.25
C ARG A 26 9.73 5.58 -1.96
N LYS A 27 10.96 5.21 -1.59
CA LYS A 27 11.28 4.48 -0.36
C LYS A 27 11.16 5.39 0.89
N VAL A 28 10.01 6.03 1.04
CA VAL A 28 9.67 6.94 2.14
C VAL A 28 8.75 6.24 3.14
N GLY A 29 8.65 6.81 4.33
CA GLY A 29 7.73 6.34 5.36
C GLY A 29 6.30 6.84 5.15
N TRP A 30 5.43 6.41 6.06
CA TRP A 30 4.15 7.10 6.28
C TRP A 30 4.40 8.40 7.05
N PRO A 31 3.70 9.52 6.77
CA PRO A 31 2.58 9.68 5.83
C PRO A 31 2.98 10.00 4.38
N GLU A 32 4.23 10.29 4.05
CA GLU A 32 4.62 10.74 2.69
C GLU A 32 4.29 9.70 1.60
N LEU A 33 4.29 8.41 1.94
CA LEU A 33 3.86 7.36 1.04
C LEU A 33 2.37 7.46 0.65
N TYR A 34 1.51 7.98 1.54
CA TYR A 34 0.11 8.27 1.23
C TYR A 34 -0.04 9.32 0.11
N ASP A 35 0.78 10.38 0.15
CA ASP A 35 0.76 11.42 -0.87
C ASP A 35 1.21 10.87 -2.23
N GLU A 36 2.24 10.00 -2.24
CA GLU A 36 2.65 9.30 -3.47
C GLU A 36 1.55 8.38 -3.98
N MET A 37 0.86 7.63 -3.11
CA MET A 37 -0.28 6.79 -3.49
C MET A 37 -1.41 7.62 -4.15
N CYS A 38 -1.74 8.78 -3.57
CA CYS A 38 -2.70 9.71 -4.16
C CYS A 38 -2.22 10.23 -5.52
N GLY A 39 -0.93 10.57 -5.64
CA GLY A 39 -0.33 11.02 -6.90
C GLY A 39 -0.30 9.95 -7.99
N VAL A 40 -0.08 8.69 -7.63
CA VAL A 40 -0.12 7.53 -8.53
C VAL A 40 -1.55 7.29 -9.02
N ALA A 41 -2.53 7.27 -8.10
CA ALA A 41 -3.94 7.08 -8.41
C ALA A 41 -4.50 8.20 -9.29
N GLY A 42 -4.20 9.46 -8.96
CA GLY A 42 -4.65 10.62 -9.74
C GLY A 42 -4.07 10.70 -11.15
N ARG A 43 -3.00 9.94 -11.43
CA ARG A 43 -2.34 9.88 -12.74
C ARG A 43 -2.48 8.51 -13.42
N GLY A 44 -3.18 7.55 -12.82
CA GLY A 44 -3.37 6.20 -13.37
C GLY A 44 -2.06 5.42 -13.56
N LEU A 45 -1.01 5.69 -12.77
CA LEU A 45 0.33 5.16 -13.06
C LEU A 45 0.50 3.67 -12.74
N PHE A 46 -0.41 3.10 -11.94
CA PHE A 46 -0.44 1.67 -11.65
C PHE A 46 -1.58 1.02 -12.42
N LYS A 47 -1.28 0.24 -13.46
CA LYS A 47 -2.27 -0.49 -14.28
C LYS A 47 -3.41 0.38 -14.86
N GLY A 48 -3.26 1.71 -14.92
CA GLY A 48 -4.35 2.64 -15.29
C GLY A 48 -5.35 2.92 -14.17
N TRP A 49 -5.13 2.40 -12.95
CA TRP A 49 -6.07 2.46 -11.84
C TRP A 49 -6.22 3.87 -11.25
N THR A 50 -7.47 4.22 -11.03
CA THR A 50 -7.91 5.44 -10.36
C THR A 50 -8.18 5.17 -8.87
N ALA A 51 -8.57 6.22 -8.13
CA ALA A 51 -9.01 6.08 -6.75
C ALA A 51 -10.24 5.16 -6.60
N GLU A 52 -11.11 5.10 -7.61
CA GLU A 52 -12.30 4.23 -7.60
C GLU A 52 -11.90 2.76 -7.76
N ASP A 53 -10.98 2.46 -8.67
CA ASP A 53 -10.44 1.11 -8.87
C ASP A 53 -9.71 0.62 -7.61
N LEU A 54 -8.93 1.51 -6.98
CA LEU A 54 -8.24 1.22 -5.72
C LEU A 54 -9.24 0.91 -4.60
N ALA A 55 -10.32 1.69 -4.47
CA ALA A 55 -11.36 1.45 -3.49
C ALA A 55 -12.04 0.09 -3.70
N ALA A 56 -12.30 -0.29 -4.96
CA ALA A 56 -12.85 -1.61 -5.30
C ALA A 56 -11.91 -2.77 -4.91
N ASN A 57 -10.60 -2.52 -4.82
CA ASN A 57 -9.59 -3.48 -4.40
C ASN A 57 -9.23 -3.40 -2.90
N GLY A 58 -9.94 -2.58 -2.12
CA GLY A 58 -9.74 -2.45 -0.67
C GLY A 58 -8.74 -1.37 -0.26
N ILE A 59 -8.34 -0.47 -1.17
CA ILE A 59 -7.54 0.72 -0.87
C ILE A 59 -8.45 1.95 -0.88
N GLY A 60 -8.95 2.30 0.29
CA GLY A 60 -9.66 3.55 0.49
C GLY A 60 -8.68 4.71 0.74
N LEU A 61 -8.66 5.69 -0.17
CA LEU A 61 -7.89 6.94 0.02
C LEU A 61 -8.65 8.01 0.81
N THR A 62 -9.74 7.65 1.48
CA THR A 62 -10.54 8.58 2.29
C THR A 62 -9.97 8.70 3.71
N LEU A 63 -10.27 9.82 4.40
CA LEU A 63 -9.82 10.04 5.78
C LEU A 63 -10.34 8.99 6.78
N PHE A 64 -11.51 8.41 6.51
CA PHE A 64 -12.11 7.38 7.36
C PHE A 64 -11.33 6.05 7.29
N GLU A 65 -10.81 5.73 6.10
CA GLU A 65 -10.05 4.51 5.84
C GLU A 65 -8.55 4.67 6.16
N MET A 66 -8.07 5.90 6.42
CA MET A 66 -6.65 6.17 6.68
C MET A 66 -6.01 5.29 7.77
N PRO A 67 -6.64 5.02 8.93
CA PRO A 67 -6.03 4.15 9.94
C PRO A 67 -5.82 2.73 9.44
N ALA A 68 -6.78 2.17 8.70
CA ALA A 68 -6.68 0.84 8.11
C ALA A 68 -5.61 0.82 7.00
N LEU A 69 -5.59 1.86 6.18
CA LEU A 69 -4.59 2.03 5.12
C LEU A 69 -3.17 2.14 5.70
N ALA A 70 -2.96 2.93 6.75
CA ALA A 70 -1.67 3.07 7.41
C ALA A 70 -1.16 1.74 7.97
N ALA A 71 -2.05 0.92 8.54
CA ALA A 71 -1.72 -0.41 9.03
C ALA A 71 -1.30 -1.36 7.89
N LEU A 72 -2.06 -1.37 6.78
CA LEU A 72 -1.71 -2.12 5.57
C LEU A 72 -0.34 -1.71 5.03
N VAL A 73 -0.14 -0.41 4.83
CA VAL A 73 1.12 0.14 4.32
C VAL A 73 2.30 -0.25 5.21
N SER A 74 2.13 -0.13 6.53
CA SER A 74 3.16 -0.51 7.49
C SER A 74 3.51 -2.01 7.41
N ALA A 75 2.51 -2.88 7.24
CA ALA A 75 2.74 -4.31 7.08
C ALA A 75 3.52 -4.62 5.79
N VAL A 76 3.09 -4.06 4.67
CA VAL A 76 3.72 -4.28 3.35
C VAL A 76 5.15 -3.75 3.32
N VAL A 77 5.39 -2.54 3.82
CA VAL A 77 6.73 -1.93 3.87
C VAL A 77 7.68 -2.74 4.75
N ASN A 78 7.22 -3.22 5.92
CA ASN A 78 8.05 -4.04 6.79
C ASN A 78 8.40 -5.39 6.17
N GLU A 79 7.42 -6.02 5.49
CA GLU A 79 7.67 -7.26 4.77
C GLU A 79 8.67 -7.04 3.64
N ASP A 80 8.49 -6.02 2.81
CA ASP A 80 9.39 -5.75 1.69
C ASP A 80 10.81 -5.44 2.16
N ARG A 81 10.95 -4.64 3.22
CA ARG A 81 12.25 -4.37 3.85
C ARG A 81 12.91 -5.63 4.38
N SER A 82 12.13 -6.55 4.94
CA SER A 82 12.63 -7.84 5.44
C SER A 82 13.08 -8.74 4.30
N ARG A 83 12.30 -8.84 3.23
CA ARG A 83 12.66 -9.58 2.00
C ARG A 83 13.93 -9.03 1.37
N ASN A 84 14.06 -7.71 1.29
CA ASN A 84 15.25 -7.06 0.77
C ASN A 84 16.50 -7.34 1.62
N LYS A 85 16.37 -7.33 2.96
CA LYS A 85 17.47 -7.70 3.87
C LYS A 85 17.93 -9.14 3.66
N VAL A 86 16.99 -10.08 3.52
CA VAL A 86 17.30 -11.50 3.27
C VAL A 86 18.00 -11.67 1.93
N ARG A 87 17.54 -10.98 0.89
CA ARG A 87 18.18 -11.00 -0.44
C ARG A 87 19.62 -10.49 -0.37
N ILE A 88 19.85 -9.32 0.24
CA ILE A 88 21.19 -8.74 0.39
C ILE A 88 22.11 -9.68 1.19
N ALA A 89 21.61 -10.30 2.25
CA ALA A 89 22.39 -11.26 3.04
C ALA A 89 22.77 -12.51 2.24
N ALA A 90 21.87 -13.00 1.39
CA ALA A 90 22.12 -14.14 0.50
C ALA A 90 23.16 -13.78 -0.58
N GLU A 91 23.07 -12.59 -1.17
CA GLU A 91 24.03 -12.08 -2.17
C GLU A 91 25.41 -11.83 -1.56
N ALA A 92 25.49 -11.37 -0.31
CA ALA A 92 26.76 -11.15 0.38
C ALA A 92 27.45 -12.44 0.86
N SER A 93 26.75 -13.57 0.85
CA SER A 93 27.27 -14.89 1.26
C SER A 93 27.67 -15.79 0.09
N ALA A 94 27.53 -15.32 -1.15
CA ALA A 94 27.88 -16.01 -2.39
C ALA A 94 29.21 -15.48 -2.96
#